data_AF-A0A920VS79-F1
#
_entry.id   AF-A0A920VS79-F1
#
_cell.length_a   1.000
_cell.length_b   1.000
_cell.length_c   1.000
_cell.angle_alpha   90.00
_cell.angle_beta   90.00
_cell.angle_gamma   90.00
#
_symmetry.space_group_name_H-M   'P 1'
#
loop_
_entity.id
_entity.type
_entity.pdbx_description
1 polymer ?
#
loop_
_entity_poly.entity_id
_entity_poly.type
_entity_poly.pdbx_seq_one_letter_code
_entity_poly.pdbx_strand_id
1 'polypeptide(L)'
;MRSATEPYALLLAQSTRESLTTTWGLSESGAAGPNPGKRYGDDPGHTCIAVSGPWNCAKTFESGVQSREANMQSFAEQALKLFELALTRS
;
A
#
# COMPACT_ATOMS: atom_id res chain seq x y z
N MET A 1 -13.67 -2.68 8.33
CA MET A 1 -12.79 -3.01 7.19
C MET A 1 -11.51 -3.64 7.72
N ARG A 2 -10.94 -4.64 7.02
CA ARG A 2 -9.63 -5.23 7.33
C ARG A 2 -8.54 -4.31 6.76
N SER A 3 -7.46 -4.11 7.51
CA SER A 3 -6.41 -3.14 7.15
C SER A 3 -5.64 -3.51 5.88
N ALA A 4 -5.27 -4.78 5.72
CA ALA A 4 -4.52 -5.21 4.54
C ALA A 4 -5.48 -5.62 3.40
N THR A 5 -6.24 -4.65 2.89
CA THR A 5 -7.10 -4.86 1.71
C THR A 5 -7.02 -3.66 0.79
N GLU A 6 -7.16 -3.89 -0.52
CA GLU A 6 -7.11 -2.82 -1.52
C GLU A 6 -8.15 -1.70 -1.27
N PRO A 7 -9.41 -1.99 -0.89
CA PRO A 7 -10.37 -0.94 -0.55
C PRO A 7 -9.94 -0.10 0.65
N TYR A 8 -9.23 -0.71 1.63
CA TYR A 8 -8.75 0.02 2.81
C TYR A 8 -7.55 0.90 2.50
N ALA A 9 -6.59 0.38 1.72
CA ALA A 9 -5.51 1.21 1.20
C ALA A 9 -6.10 2.39 0.40
N LEU A 10 -7.05 2.15 -0.51
CA LEU A 10 -7.63 3.24 -1.30
C LEU A 10 -8.32 4.30 -0.43
N LEU A 11 -9.03 3.89 0.62
CA LEU A 11 -9.60 4.79 1.61
C LEU A 11 -8.51 5.67 2.28
N LEU A 12 -7.42 5.07 2.73
CA LEU A 12 -6.30 5.81 3.34
C LEU A 12 -5.63 6.79 2.38
N ALA A 13 -5.42 6.38 1.12
CA ALA A 13 -4.85 7.25 0.08
C ALA A 13 -5.76 8.45 -0.19
N GLN A 14 -7.07 8.24 -0.29
CA GLN A 14 -8.07 9.30 -0.46
C GLN A 14 -8.08 10.26 0.73
N SER A 15 -8.17 9.73 1.95
CA SER A 15 -8.17 10.55 3.17
C SER A 15 -6.88 11.36 3.30
N THR A 16 -5.73 10.79 2.94
CA THR A 16 -4.44 11.51 2.96
C THR A 16 -4.41 12.65 1.94
N ARG A 17 -4.87 12.40 0.71
CA ARG A 17 -4.98 13.42 -0.35
C ARG A 17 -5.83 14.60 0.10
N GLU A 18 -7.01 14.31 0.64
CA GLU A 18 -7.96 15.31 1.13
C GLU A 18 -7.41 16.08 2.33
N SER A 19 -6.86 15.38 3.32
CA SER A 19 -6.32 16.00 4.55
C SER A 19 -5.14 16.92 4.27
N LEU A 20 -4.29 16.56 3.31
CA LEU A 20 -3.11 17.35 2.95
C LEU A 20 -3.38 18.37 1.83
N THR A 21 -4.60 18.40 1.27
CA THR A 21 -4.96 19.27 0.13
C THR A 21 -3.95 19.14 -1.02
N THR A 22 -3.63 17.90 -1.38
CA THR A 22 -2.66 17.58 -2.45
C THR A 22 -3.36 16.97 -3.66
N THR A 23 -2.69 16.97 -4.82
CA THR A 23 -3.23 16.32 -6.03
C THR A 23 -3.28 14.80 -5.90
N TRP A 24 -2.32 14.22 -5.17
CA TRP A 24 -2.12 12.79 -5.07
C TRP A 24 -1.99 12.36 -3.61
N GLY A 25 -2.66 11.26 -3.25
CA GLY A 25 -2.44 10.55 -2.00
C GLY A 25 -1.92 9.15 -2.27
N LEU A 26 -1.05 8.67 -1.39
CA LEU A 26 -0.44 7.34 -1.44
C LEU A 26 -0.64 6.66 -0.08
N SER A 27 -0.92 5.37 -0.09
CA SER A 27 -0.99 4.57 1.13
C SER A 27 -0.44 3.18 0.92
N GLU A 28 0.09 2.61 1.99
CA GLU A 28 0.51 1.23 2.11
C GLU A 28 -0.07 0.68 3.42
N SER A 29 -0.63 -0.53 3.38
CA SER A 29 -1.14 -1.20 4.57
C SER A 29 -0.95 -2.71 4.44
N GLY A 30 -0.11 -3.26 5.31
CA GLY A 30 0.27 -4.66 5.25
C GLY A 30 1.00 -5.16 6.49
N ALA A 31 1.53 -6.37 6.35
CA ALA A 31 2.34 -7.05 7.36
C ALA A 31 3.77 -7.25 6.82
N ALA A 32 4.69 -6.36 7.20
CA ALA A 32 6.10 -6.54 6.87
C ALA A 32 6.76 -7.73 7.60
N GLY A 33 6.12 -8.33 8.62
CA GLY A 33 6.69 -9.44 9.38
C GLY A 33 7.69 -9.00 10.48
N PRO A 34 8.56 -9.92 10.97
CA PRO A 34 8.75 -11.30 10.51
C PRO A 34 7.69 -12.28 11.03
N ASN A 35 6.95 -11.92 12.08
CA ASN A 35 5.87 -12.74 12.60
C ASN A 35 4.55 -12.39 11.89
N PRO A 36 3.64 -13.36 11.69
CA PRO A 36 2.29 -13.08 11.20
C PRO A 36 1.65 -11.98 12.04
N GLY A 37 0.94 -11.05 11.39
CA GLY A 37 0.26 -9.97 12.07
C GLY A 37 -0.81 -10.54 13.02
N LYS A 38 -0.51 -10.61 14.33
CA LYS A 38 -1.30 -11.31 15.37
C LYS A 38 -2.78 -10.92 15.47
N ARG A 39 -3.23 -9.89 14.74
CA ARG A 39 -4.61 -9.37 14.80
C ARG A 39 -5.47 -9.69 13.58
N TYR A 40 -4.89 -9.85 12.39
CA TYR A 40 -5.65 -10.05 11.15
C TYR A 40 -5.18 -11.25 10.32
N GLY A 41 -4.00 -11.81 10.59
CA GLY A 41 -3.54 -13.07 10.00
C GLY A 41 -2.98 -12.94 8.59
N ASP A 42 -2.54 -11.75 8.18
CA ASP A 42 -1.75 -11.57 6.95
C ASP A 42 -0.34 -12.15 7.13
N ASP A 43 0.15 -12.84 6.10
CA ASP A 43 1.48 -13.42 6.07
C ASP A 43 2.56 -12.31 6.00
N PRO A 44 3.75 -12.55 6.58
CA PRO A 44 4.90 -11.68 6.35
C PRO A 44 5.16 -11.46 4.85
N GLY A 45 5.17 -10.20 4.44
CA GLY A 45 5.37 -9.83 3.04
C GLY A 45 4.10 -9.44 2.29
N HIS A 46 2.93 -9.58 2.92
CA HIS A 46 1.66 -9.11 2.37
C HIS A 46 1.50 -7.61 2.57
N THR A 47 1.14 -6.87 1.51
CA THR A 47 0.69 -5.48 1.61
C THR A 47 -0.31 -5.10 0.53
N CYS A 48 -1.23 -4.19 0.85
CA CYS A 48 -2.04 -3.48 -0.12
C CYS A 48 -1.57 -2.04 -0.23
N ILE A 49 -1.37 -1.60 -1.47
CA ILE A 49 -0.88 -0.27 -1.82
C ILE A 49 -1.93 0.43 -2.68
N ALA A 50 -2.15 1.72 -2.46
CA ALA A 50 -3.08 2.50 -3.26
C ALA A 50 -2.58 3.92 -3.53
N VAL A 51 -2.99 4.43 -4.68
CA VAL A 51 -2.81 5.82 -5.13
C VAL A 51 -4.18 6.42 -5.39
N SER A 52 -4.41 7.62 -4.89
CA SER A 52 -5.60 8.42 -5.20
C SER A 52 -5.21 9.74 -5.87
N GLY A 53 -5.91 10.12 -6.93
CA GLY A 53 -5.66 11.34 -7.71
C GLY A 53 -6.61 11.46 -8.90
N PRO A 54 -6.19 12.10 -10.01
CA PRO A 54 -6.91 12.06 -11.29
C PRO A 54 -7.30 10.64 -11.72
N TRP A 55 -6.45 9.65 -11.44
CA TRP A 55 -6.76 8.24 -11.60
C TRP A 55 -6.47 7.48 -10.30
N ASN A 56 -7.47 6.74 -9.82
CA ASN A 56 -7.37 5.94 -8.61
C ASN A 56 -6.96 4.51 -8.96
N CYS A 57 -6.00 3.94 -8.23
CA CYS A 57 -5.62 2.54 -8.38
C CYS A 57 -5.14 1.95 -7.06
N ALA A 58 -5.29 0.64 -6.92
CA ALA A 58 -4.78 -0.13 -5.80
C ALA A 58 -4.24 -1.47 -6.31
N LYS A 59 -3.32 -2.07 -5.55
CA LYS A 59 -2.82 -3.43 -5.81
C LYS A 59 -2.43 -4.11 -4.50
N THR A 60 -2.56 -5.43 -4.50
CA THR A 60 -1.95 -6.31 -3.50
C THR A 60 -0.56 -6.73 -3.97
N PHE A 61 0.40 -6.76 -3.04
CA PHE A 61 1.76 -7.22 -3.25
C PHE A 61 2.15 -8.23 -2.17
N GLU A 62 2.77 -9.33 -2.59
CA GLU A 62 3.23 -10.43 -1.75
C GLU A 62 4.72 -10.63 -2.00
N SER A 63 5.57 -10.32 -1.03
CA SER A 63 7.01 -10.53 -1.19
C SER A 63 7.44 -11.98 -0.90
N GLY A 64 6.71 -12.70 -0.04
CA GLY A 64 7.09 -14.02 0.46
C GLY A 64 8.35 -14.04 1.34
N VAL A 65 8.86 -12.87 1.74
CA VAL A 65 10.12 -12.73 2.48
C VAL A 65 9.85 -12.59 3.98
N GLN A 66 10.54 -13.37 4.81
CA GLN A 66 10.44 -13.28 6.28
C GLN A 66 11.42 -12.25 6.89
N SER A 67 11.65 -11.14 6.20
CA SER A 67 12.51 -10.05 6.66
C SER A 67 11.74 -8.74 6.62
N ARG A 68 11.53 -8.16 7.80
CA ARG A 68 10.82 -6.89 7.95
C ARG A 68 11.47 -5.77 7.16
N GLU A 69 12.80 -5.68 7.20
CA GLU A 69 13.55 -4.64 6.50
C GLU A 69 13.43 -4.78 4.98
N ALA A 70 13.64 -6.00 4.47
CA ALA A 70 13.51 -6.28 3.04
C ALA A 70 12.07 -6.01 2.53
N ASN A 71 11.07 -6.35 3.34
CA ASN A 71 9.67 -6.07 3.03
C ASN A 71 9.38 -4.58 3.00
N MET A 72 9.82 -3.80 3.99
CA MET A 72 9.61 -2.35 3.98
C MET A 72 10.22 -1.68 2.75
N GLN A 73 11.44 -2.09 2.34
CA GLN A 73 12.06 -1.58 1.12
C GLN A 73 11.27 -1.98 -0.13
N SER A 74 10.87 -3.25 -0.21
CA SER A 74 10.06 -3.75 -1.33
C SER A 74 8.71 -3.04 -1.42
N PHE A 75 8.04 -2.80 -0.29
CA PHE A 75 6.75 -2.12 -0.24
C PHE A 75 6.88 -0.67 -0.71
N ALA A 76 7.92 0.04 -0.27
CA ALA A 76 8.22 1.39 -0.73
C ALA A 76 8.48 1.43 -2.25
N GLU A 77 9.30 0.51 -2.78
CA GLU A 77 9.55 0.39 -4.22
C GLU A 77 8.26 0.13 -5.00
N GLN A 78 7.43 -0.81 -4.53
CA GLN A 78 6.16 -1.14 -5.16
C GLN A 78 5.16 0.02 -5.13
N ALA A 79 5.22 0.86 -4.10
CA ALA A 79 4.41 2.06 -3.99
C ALA A 79 4.82 3.14 -4.97
N LEU A 80 6.13 3.37 -5.13
CA LEU A 80 6.65 4.30 -6.14
C LEU A 80 6.33 3.83 -7.57
N LYS A 81 6.46 2.52 -7.85
CA LYS A 81 6.06 1.96 -9.16
C LYS A 81 4.58 2.13 -9.45
N LEU A 82 3.71 1.95 -8.45
CA LEU A 82 2.27 2.18 -8.64
C LEU A 82 1.98 3.67 -8.89
N PHE A 83 2.69 4.56 -8.19
CA PHE A 83 2.55 5.99 -8.37
C PHE A 83 3.02 6.45 -9.76
N GLU A 84 4.17 5.95 -10.23
CA GLU A 84 4.65 6.17 -11.60
C GLU A 84 3.62 5.73 -12.65
N LEU A 85 3.04 4.53 -12.49
CA LEU A 85 1.98 4.05 -13.36
C LEU A 85 0.78 5.00 -13.37
N ALA A 86 0.42 5.57 -12.21
CA ALA A 86 -0.69 6.49 -12.12
C ALA A 86 -0.41 7.83 -12.82
N LEU A 87 0.82 8.34 -12.72
CA LEU A 87 1.26 9.56 -13.40
C LEU A 87 1.29 9.41 -14.93
N THR A 88 1.65 8.23 -15.43
CA THR A 88 1.70 7.97 -16.89
C THR A 88 0.33 7.72 -17.52
N ARG A 89 -0.70 7.49 -16.71
CA ARG A 89 -2.09 7.26 -17.16
C ARG A 89 -3.00 8.48 -17.01
N SER A 90 -2.55 9.51 -16.31
CA SER A 90 -3.31 10.74 -16.04
C SER A 90 -3.16 11.79 -17.13
#